data_AF-A0A939AN85-F1
#
_entry.id   AF-A0A939AN85-F1
#
_cell.length_a   1.000
_cell.length_b   1.000
_cell.length_c   1.000
_cell.angle_alpha   90.00
_cell.angle_beta   90.00
_cell.angle_gamma   90.00
#
_symmetry.space_group_name_H-M   'P 1'
#
loop_
_entity.id
_entity.type
_entity.pdbx_description
1 polymer ?
#
loop_
_entity_poly.entity_id
_entity_poly.type
_entity_poly.pdbx_seq_one_letter_code
_entity_poly.pdbx_strand_id
1 'polypeptide(L)'
;IARRLRRALDALPADPPATRAPLQVGIGDARDLSAIPAAAVDYVFLDPPYHGKVQYSELNFLWEAWLGACDDWRADDLVVNAARGQALERWDAGMACVVRACARVCKPGAWLTLTYVPAGDTTPDRLWRVLGEAGFARQAGFDGVVVNRQRTYVQRTSRATAVDQVVHFRRTR
;
A
#
# COMPACT_ATOMS: atom_id res chain seq x y z
N ILE A 1 -20.59 -12.62 -8.29
CA ILE A 1 -19.64 -11.77 -7.52
C ILE A 1 -20.38 -10.66 -6.76
N ALA A 2 -21.18 -9.81 -7.42
CA ALA A 2 -21.97 -8.74 -6.79
C ALA A 2 -22.86 -9.17 -5.60
N ARG A 3 -23.49 -10.34 -5.65
CA ARG A 3 -24.37 -10.86 -4.57
C ARG A 3 -23.63 -11.20 -3.26
N ARG A 4 -22.36 -11.59 -3.35
CA ARG A 4 -21.52 -11.88 -2.17
C ARG A 4 -21.01 -10.60 -1.52
N LEU A 5 -20.64 -9.61 -2.34
CA LEU A 5 -20.20 -8.30 -1.87
C LEU A 5 -21.33 -7.54 -1.17
N ARG A 6 -22.54 -7.61 -1.73
CA ARG A 6 -23.71 -6.96 -1.15
C ARG A 6 -24.05 -7.54 0.23
N ARG A 7 -24.03 -8.87 0.38
CA ARG A 7 -24.19 -9.51 1.69
C ARG A 7 -23.08 -9.14 2.69
N ALA A 8 -21.85 -8.99 2.23
CA ALA A 8 -20.74 -8.59 3.10
C ALA A 8 -20.88 -7.13 3.56
N LEU A 9 -21.36 -6.24 2.69
CA LEU A 9 -21.62 -4.84 3.00
C LEU A 9 -22.86 -4.66 3.88
N ASP A 10 -23.94 -5.41 3.61
CA ASP A 10 -25.17 -5.39 4.41
C ASP A 10 -24.96 -5.99 5.81
N ALA A 11 -23.90 -6.80 6.00
CA ALA A 11 -23.50 -7.34 7.29
C ALA A 11 -22.60 -6.38 8.10
N LEU A 12 -22.11 -5.29 7.50
CA LEU A 12 -21.40 -4.26 8.24
C LEU A 12 -22.43 -3.33 8.90
N PRO A 13 -22.22 -2.93 10.17
CA PRO A 13 -23.12 -2.00 10.84
C PRO A 13 -23.20 -0.68 10.05
N ALA A 14 -24.41 -0.13 9.96
CA ALA A 14 -24.71 1.07 9.16
C ALA A 14 -23.93 2.31 9.62
N ASP A 15 -23.62 2.37 10.92
CA ASP A 15 -22.70 3.33 11.50
C ASP A 15 -21.42 2.61 11.92
N PRO A 16 -20.23 3.19 11.65
CA PRO A 16 -19.01 2.68 12.25
C PRO A 16 -19.20 2.66 13.77
N PRO A 17 -18.74 1.61 14.48
CA PRO A 17 -18.85 1.57 15.92
C PRO A 17 -18.29 2.88 16.48
N ALA A 18 -18.97 3.44 17.49
CA ALA A 18 -18.55 4.65 18.20
C ALA A 18 -17.30 4.36 19.06
N THR A 19 -16.24 3.83 18.45
CA THR A 19 -14.94 3.70 19.07
C THR A 19 -14.32 5.08 19.11
N ARG A 20 -14.37 5.70 20.30
CA ARG A 20 -13.40 6.72 20.72
C ARG A 20 -12.01 6.10 20.92
N ALA A 21 -11.57 5.23 20.00
CA ALA A 21 -10.20 4.78 19.98
C ALA A 21 -9.34 6.00 19.63
N PRO A 22 -8.25 6.27 20.35
CA PRO A 22 -7.37 7.38 20.01
C PRO A 22 -6.83 7.18 18.60
N LEU A 23 -7.07 8.17 17.72
CA LEU A 23 -6.44 8.22 16.40
C LEU A 23 -4.96 8.52 16.60
N GLN A 24 -4.10 7.64 16.09
CA GLN A 24 -2.66 7.85 16.06
C GLN A 24 -2.24 8.11 14.62
N VAL A 25 -1.57 9.25 14.41
CA VAL A 25 -0.94 9.62 13.15
C VAL A 25 0.53 9.83 13.43
N GLY A 26 1.39 9.27 12.59
CA GLY A 26 2.83 9.36 12.75
C GLY A 26 3.54 9.46 11.42
N ILE A 27 4.76 9.99 11.47
CA ILE A 27 5.72 9.97 10.38
C ILE A 27 6.70 8.85 10.69
N GLY A 28 6.95 7.97 9.74
CA GLY A 28 7.86 6.86 9.93
C GLY A 28 8.05 6.05 8.66
N ASP A 29 8.97 5.11 8.74
CA ASP A 29 9.26 4.18 7.67
C ASP A 29 8.44 2.90 7.87
N ALA A 30 7.60 2.55 6.90
CA ALA A 30 6.78 1.33 6.98
C ALA A 30 7.62 0.04 7.02
N ARG A 31 8.92 0.09 6.70
CA ARG A 31 9.88 -1.01 6.90
C ARG A 31 10.14 -1.27 8.39
N ASP A 32 9.93 -0.27 9.25
CA ASP A 32 10.05 -0.38 10.71
C ASP A 32 8.74 0.02 11.41
N LEU A 33 7.97 -0.99 11.80
CA LEU A 33 6.77 -0.82 12.62
C LEU A 33 7.03 -1.15 14.10
N SER A 34 8.27 -1.12 14.60
CA SER A 34 8.66 -1.56 15.95
C SER A 34 7.87 -0.88 17.07
N ALA A 35 7.43 0.36 16.86
CA ALA A 35 6.54 1.08 17.78
C ALA A 35 5.18 0.39 18.00
N ILE A 36 4.76 -0.48 17.06
CA ILE A 36 3.54 -1.28 17.15
C ILE A 36 3.89 -2.68 17.67
N PRO A 37 3.24 -3.15 18.76
CA PRO A 37 3.47 -4.49 19.29
C PRO A 37 3.17 -5.59 18.25
N ALA A 38 3.85 -6.73 18.40
CA ALA A 38 3.53 -7.90 17.58
C ALA A 38 2.09 -8.37 17.86
N ALA A 39 1.40 -8.85 16.82
CA ALA A 39 0.03 -9.35 16.91
C ALA A 39 -0.98 -8.38 17.56
N ALA A 40 -0.84 -7.07 17.33
CA ALA A 40 -1.76 -6.04 17.82
C ALA A 40 -2.78 -5.57 16.77
N VAL A 41 -2.51 -5.76 15.48
CA VAL A 41 -3.27 -5.16 14.39
C VAL A 41 -4.26 -6.16 13.79
N ASP A 42 -5.55 -5.81 13.76
CA ASP A 42 -6.62 -6.66 13.19
C ASP A 42 -6.74 -6.54 11.66
N TYR A 43 -6.28 -5.42 11.10
CA TYR A 43 -6.42 -5.11 9.68
C TYR A 43 -5.32 -4.15 9.21
N VAL A 44 -4.75 -4.42 8.03
CA VAL A 44 -3.82 -3.52 7.35
C VAL A 44 -4.38 -3.13 5.99
N PHE A 45 -4.33 -1.83 5.69
CA PHE A 45 -4.52 -1.31 4.35
C PHE A 45 -3.20 -0.73 3.87
N LEU A 46 -2.71 -1.20 2.73
CA LEU A 46 -1.39 -0.85 2.19
C LEU A 46 -1.55 -0.30 0.77
N ASP A 47 -1.06 0.92 0.56
CA ASP A 47 -0.96 1.56 -0.75
C ASP A 47 0.51 1.95 -1.00
N PRO A 48 1.31 1.07 -1.60
CA PRO A 48 2.73 1.29 -1.79
C PRO A 48 3.00 2.33 -2.88
N PRO A 49 4.18 2.99 -2.85
CA PRO A 49 4.57 3.91 -3.91
C PRO A 49 4.59 3.19 -5.27
N TYR A 50 4.07 3.86 -6.31
CA TYR A 50 3.86 3.30 -7.65
C TYR A 50 5.15 3.12 -8.47
N HIS A 51 6.11 2.35 -7.94
CA HIS A 51 7.43 2.16 -8.54
C HIS A 51 8.03 3.51 -8.91
N GLY A 52 8.16 3.84 -10.20
CA GLY A 52 8.66 5.13 -10.70
C GLY A 52 7.64 5.97 -11.44
N LYS A 53 6.34 5.62 -11.38
CA LYS A 53 5.29 6.37 -12.10
C LYS A 53 5.10 7.79 -11.59
N VAL A 54 5.32 8.00 -10.29
CA VAL A 54 5.19 9.31 -9.64
C VAL A 54 6.41 9.53 -8.75
N GLN A 55 7.13 10.62 -9.00
CA GLN A 55 8.32 11.02 -8.24
C GLN A 55 7.91 11.93 -7.08
N TYR A 56 7.32 11.36 -6.03
CA TYR A 56 6.76 12.13 -4.90
C TYR A 56 7.80 13.03 -4.22
N SER A 57 9.01 12.52 -3.99
CA SER A 57 10.10 13.29 -3.38
C SER A 57 10.51 14.51 -4.22
N GLU A 58 10.55 14.38 -5.55
CA GLU A 58 10.87 15.51 -6.45
C GLU A 58 9.73 16.53 -6.50
N LEU A 59 8.47 16.07 -6.51
CA LEU A 59 7.30 16.94 -6.47
C LEU A 59 7.21 17.74 -5.16
N ASN A 60 7.72 17.17 -4.07
CA ASN A 60 7.73 17.83 -2.76
C ASN A 60 8.95 18.75 -2.55
N PHE A 61 9.93 18.74 -3.47
CA PHE A 61 11.22 19.42 -3.28
C PHE A 61 11.08 20.91 -2.95
N LEU A 62 10.26 21.63 -3.71
CA LEU A 62 10.05 23.07 -3.52
C LEU A 62 9.42 23.38 -2.16
N TRP A 63 8.46 22.56 -1.72
CA TRP A 63 7.78 22.74 -0.44
C TRP A 63 8.73 22.47 0.72
N GLU A 64 9.55 21.43 0.62
CA GLU A 64 10.56 21.10 1.64
C GLU A 64 11.61 22.21 1.76
N ALA A 65 12.09 22.74 0.63
CA ALA A 65 13.04 23.85 0.62
C ALA A 65 12.46 25.13 1.23
N TRP A 66 11.20 25.46 0.92
CA TRP A 66 10.54 26.64 1.51
C TRP A 66 10.32 26.48 3.01
N LEU A 67 9.88 25.31 3.45
CA LEU A 67 9.61 25.04 4.87
C LEU A 67 10.88 24.79 5.69
N GLY A 68 12.06 24.77 5.06
CA GLY A 68 13.32 24.45 5.73
C GLY A 68 13.38 23.00 6.24
N ALA A 69 12.63 22.09 5.61
CA ALA A 69 12.62 20.68 5.96
C ALA A 69 13.90 19.99 5.44
N CYS A 70 14.44 19.08 6.23
CA CYS A 70 15.59 18.27 5.88
C CYS A 70 15.24 17.23 4.80
N ASP A 71 16.13 17.02 3.83
CA ASP A 71 15.94 16.12 2.71
C ASP A 71 16.68 14.78 2.81
N ASP A 72 17.31 14.50 3.94
CA ASP A 72 18.08 13.28 4.20
C ASP A 72 17.24 12.00 3.98
N TRP A 73 15.93 12.08 4.23
CA TRP A 73 15.00 10.95 4.03
C TRP A 73 14.90 10.49 2.58
N ARG A 74 15.18 11.37 1.60
CA ARG A 74 15.03 11.05 0.18
C ARG A 74 15.98 9.93 -0.24
N ALA A 75 17.14 9.81 0.41
CA ALA A 75 18.09 8.73 0.13
C ALA A 75 17.47 7.34 0.38
N ASP A 76 16.48 7.26 1.26
CA ASP A 76 15.78 6.06 1.69
C ASP A 76 14.45 5.80 0.98
N ASP A 77 14.01 6.74 0.14
CA ASP A 77 12.79 6.62 -0.66
C ASP A 77 12.81 5.35 -1.51
N LEU A 78 11.68 4.63 -1.51
CA LEU A 78 11.52 3.39 -2.27
C LEU A 78 11.05 3.63 -3.70
N VAL A 79 10.59 4.84 -4.04
CA VAL A 79 10.22 5.21 -5.42
C VAL A 79 11.38 4.92 -6.38
N VAL A 80 11.08 4.20 -7.45
CA VAL A 80 12.06 3.87 -8.50
C VAL A 80 12.37 5.14 -9.29
N ASN A 81 13.65 5.47 -9.39
CA ASN A 81 14.11 6.68 -10.05
C ASN A 81 15.48 6.41 -10.69
N ALA A 82 15.51 6.37 -12.02
CA ALA A 82 16.74 6.10 -12.77
C ALA A 82 17.79 7.22 -12.61
N ALA A 83 17.36 8.49 -12.54
CA ALA A 83 18.27 9.63 -12.39
C ALA A 83 18.98 9.62 -11.02
N ARG A 84 18.34 9.04 -10.00
CA ARG A 84 18.87 8.90 -8.63
C ARG A 84 19.45 7.51 -8.35
N GLY A 85 19.51 6.63 -9.34
CA GLY A 85 20.00 5.25 -9.18
C GLY A 85 19.12 4.35 -8.29
N GLN A 86 17.87 4.74 -8.04
CA GLN A 86 16.90 3.94 -7.28
C GLN A 86 16.28 2.89 -8.22
N ALA A 87 16.85 1.69 -8.21
CA ALA A 87 16.45 0.59 -9.09
C ALA A 87 15.19 -0.17 -8.59
N LEU A 88 14.56 -0.94 -9.47
CA LEU A 88 13.38 -1.75 -9.14
C LEU A 88 13.68 -2.80 -8.06
N GLU A 89 14.89 -3.35 -8.05
CA GLU A 89 15.36 -4.33 -7.07
C GLU A 89 15.35 -3.75 -5.65
N ARG A 90 15.64 -2.45 -5.51
CA ARG A 90 15.58 -1.74 -4.23
C ARG A 90 14.14 -1.62 -3.75
N TRP A 91 13.22 -1.29 -4.67
CA TRP A 91 11.79 -1.26 -4.37
C TRP A 91 11.29 -2.64 -3.93
N ASP A 92 11.65 -3.71 -4.65
CA ASP A 92 11.29 -5.10 -4.32
C ASP A 92 11.78 -5.48 -2.91
N ALA A 93 13.04 -5.21 -2.59
CA ALA A 93 13.62 -5.50 -1.28
C ALA A 93 12.96 -4.68 -0.15
N GLY A 94 12.69 -3.40 -0.41
CA GLY A 94 11.99 -2.50 0.52
C GLY A 94 10.58 -2.96 0.81
N MET A 95 9.81 -3.30 -0.22
CA MET A 95 8.45 -3.83 -0.09
C MET A 95 8.43 -5.16 0.65
N ALA A 96 9.45 -6.01 0.48
CA ALA A 96 9.58 -7.21 1.29
C ALA A 96 9.79 -6.92 2.78
N CYS A 97 10.54 -5.88 3.12
CA CYS A 97 10.64 -5.43 4.51
C CYS A 97 9.30 -4.90 5.05
N VAL A 98 8.59 -4.06 4.29
CA VAL A 98 7.28 -3.53 4.68
C VAL A 98 6.29 -4.66 4.94
N VAL A 99 6.18 -5.61 4.01
CA VAL A 99 5.26 -6.74 4.12
C VAL A 99 5.61 -7.62 5.32
N ARG A 100 6.90 -7.87 5.61
CA ARG A 100 7.32 -8.57 6.82
C ARG A 100 7.00 -7.79 8.10
N ALA A 101 7.14 -6.47 8.10
CA ALA A 101 6.77 -5.63 9.24
C ALA A 101 5.26 -5.70 9.51
N CYS A 102 4.43 -5.62 8.45
CA CYS A 102 2.98 -5.86 8.55
C CYS A 102 2.68 -7.26 9.08
N ALA A 103 3.36 -8.29 8.56
CA ALA A 103 3.28 -9.68 9.04
C ALA A 103 3.86 -9.90 10.43
N ARG A 104 4.46 -8.90 11.10
CA ARG A 104 4.81 -9.00 12.51
C ARG A 104 3.67 -8.46 13.36
N VAL A 105 3.16 -7.29 13.01
CA VAL A 105 2.16 -6.55 13.80
C VAL A 105 0.74 -7.10 13.67
N CYS A 106 0.40 -7.77 12.57
CA CYS A 106 -0.95 -8.34 12.36
C CYS A 106 -1.29 -9.46 13.34
N LYS A 107 -2.55 -9.65 13.72
CA LYS A 107 -2.95 -10.88 14.44
C LYS A 107 -2.99 -12.08 13.49
N PRO A 108 -2.77 -13.32 13.98
CA PRO A 108 -3.08 -14.51 13.19
C PRO A 108 -4.53 -14.45 12.67
N GLY A 109 -4.75 -14.70 11.39
CA GLY A 109 -6.07 -14.59 10.76
C GLY A 109 -6.52 -13.18 10.38
N ALA A 110 -5.75 -12.13 10.71
CA ALA A 110 -5.99 -10.75 10.30
C ALA A 110 -5.92 -10.57 8.78
N TRP A 111 -6.51 -9.48 8.30
CA TRP A 111 -6.57 -9.14 6.88
C TRP A 111 -5.54 -8.08 6.50
N LEU A 112 -4.99 -8.21 5.31
CA LEU A 112 -4.20 -7.17 4.65
C LEU A 112 -4.82 -6.92 3.27
N THR A 113 -5.15 -5.66 3.00
CA THR A 113 -5.61 -5.21 1.68
C THR A 113 -4.51 -4.39 1.04
N LEU A 114 -4.17 -4.74 -0.19
CA LEU A 114 -3.17 -4.06 -0.99
C LEU A 114 -3.84 -3.43 -2.21
N THR A 115 -3.67 -2.12 -2.37
CA THR A 115 -3.96 -1.40 -3.61
C THR A 115 -2.73 -1.42 -4.49
N TYR A 116 -2.90 -1.73 -5.77
CA TYR A 116 -1.77 -1.91 -6.66
C TYR A 116 -2.11 -1.57 -8.10
N VAL A 117 -1.23 -0.80 -8.75
CA VAL A 117 -1.29 -0.53 -10.18
C VAL A 117 -0.08 -1.19 -10.85
N PRO A 118 -0.27 -2.21 -11.70
CA PRO A 118 0.83 -2.86 -12.40
C PRO A 118 1.72 -1.87 -13.15
N ALA A 119 3.03 -1.99 -12.98
CA ALA A 119 4.05 -1.22 -13.69
C ALA A 119 4.64 -2.02 -14.87
N GLY A 120 3.78 -2.66 -15.66
CA GLY A 120 4.16 -3.57 -16.75
C GLY A 120 3.75 -5.01 -16.49
N ASP A 121 4.34 -5.95 -17.24
CA ASP A 121 3.83 -7.32 -17.35
C ASP A 121 4.29 -8.26 -16.21
N THR A 122 5.37 -7.95 -15.50
CA THR A 122 6.08 -8.93 -14.61
C THR A 122 6.13 -8.55 -13.13
N THR A 123 5.75 -7.33 -12.78
CA THR A 123 5.87 -6.80 -11.42
C THR A 123 4.91 -7.41 -10.38
N PRO A 124 3.67 -7.83 -10.71
CA PRO A 124 2.75 -8.38 -9.72
C PRO A 124 3.28 -9.65 -9.04
N ASP A 125 3.90 -10.55 -9.81
CA ASP A 125 4.27 -11.89 -9.33
C ASP A 125 5.32 -11.88 -8.21
N ARG A 126 6.25 -10.93 -8.26
CA ARG A 126 7.27 -10.78 -7.21
C ARG A 126 6.65 -10.33 -5.88
N LEU A 127 5.76 -9.32 -5.93
CA LEU A 127 5.08 -8.83 -4.74
C LEU A 127 4.18 -9.90 -4.12
N TRP A 128 3.46 -10.67 -4.94
CA TRP A 128 2.64 -11.79 -4.48
C TRP A 128 3.46 -12.87 -3.79
N ARG A 129 4.63 -13.20 -4.34
CA ARG A 129 5.55 -14.16 -3.72
C ARG A 129 6.04 -13.67 -2.36
N VAL A 130 6.46 -12.41 -2.26
CA VAL A 130 6.91 -11.78 -1.01
C VAL A 130 5.81 -11.81 0.07
N LEU A 131 4.55 -11.52 -0.31
CA LEU A 131 3.40 -11.66 0.58
C LEU A 131 3.21 -13.10 1.05
N GLY A 132 3.30 -14.07 0.15
CA GLY A 132 3.26 -15.50 0.49
C GLY A 132 4.35 -15.91 1.48
N GLU A 133 5.60 -15.54 1.21
CA GLU A 133 6.77 -15.82 2.08
C GLU A 133 6.62 -15.18 3.46
N ALA A 134 5.99 -14.02 3.56
CA ALA A 134 5.69 -13.35 4.83
C ALA A 134 4.48 -13.93 5.58
N GLY A 135 3.86 -15.01 5.08
CA GLY A 135 2.75 -15.68 5.75
C GLY A 135 1.35 -15.17 5.37
N PHE A 136 1.24 -14.35 4.33
CA PHE A 136 -0.04 -13.88 3.79
C PHE A 136 -0.53 -14.78 2.65
N ALA A 137 -1.66 -15.44 2.85
CA ALA A 137 -2.34 -16.18 1.79
C ALA A 137 -3.35 -15.29 1.07
N ARG A 138 -3.22 -15.16 -0.25
CA ARG A 138 -4.22 -14.48 -1.09
C ARG A 138 -5.56 -15.20 -0.95
N GLN A 139 -6.60 -14.48 -0.55
CA GLN A 139 -7.96 -15.04 -0.37
C GLN A 139 -8.90 -14.62 -1.48
N ALA A 140 -8.83 -13.35 -1.87
CA ALA A 140 -9.70 -12.74 -2.85
C ALA A 140 -9.00 -11.55 -3.47
N GLY A 141 -9.38 -11.18 -4.69
CA GLY A 141 -8.92 -9.96 -5.32
C GLY A 141 -9.98 -9.44 -6.28
N PHE A 142 -9.99 -8.13 -6.44
CA PHE A 142 -10.76 -7.45 -7.45
C PHE A 142 -9.80 -7.02 -8.54
N ASP A 143 -9.94 -7.63 -9.71
CA ASP A 143 -9.25 -7.22 -10.92
C ASP A 143 -9.90 -5.91 -11.39
N GLY A 144 -9.41 -4.83 -10.79
CA GLY A 144 -9.75 -3.47 -11.15
C GLY A 144 -10.95 -2.88 -10.40
N VAL A 145 -10.66 -2.03 -9.43
CA VAL A 145 -11.61 -1.16 -8.75
C VAL A 145 -11.47 0.24 -9.32
N VAL A 146 -12.56 0.76 -9.87
CA VAL A 146 -12.65 2.18 -10.24
C VAL A 146 -12.88 2.95 -8.95
N VAL A 147 -11.78 3.45 -8.36
CA VAL A 147 -11.84 4.24 -7.13
C VAL A 147 -12.48 5.61 -7.39
N ASN A 148 -12.27 6.17 -8.60
CA ASN A 148 -12.78 7.47 -9.00
C ASN A 148 -13.95 7.38 -9.99
N ARG A 149 -15.13 7.87 -9.58
CA ARG A 149 -16.31 8.00 -10.48
C ARG A 149 -16.10 9.01 -11.61
N GLN A 150 -15.14 9.93 -11.46
CA GLN A 150 -14.72 10.86 -12.51
C GLN A 150 -13.23 10.69 -12.79
N ARG A 151 -12.87 10.58 -14.07
CA ARG A 151 -11.45 10.57 -14.48
C ARG A 151 -10.78 11.88 -14.13
N THR A 152 -9.62 11.82 -13.48
CA THR A 152 -8.75 12.98 -13.24
C THR A 152 -8.26 13.56 -14.55
N TYR A 153 -7.76 14.81 -14.55
CA TYR A 153 -7.19 15.44 -15.74
C TYR A 153 -6.15 14.54 -16.41
N VAL A 154 -5.22 13.99 -15.63
CA VAL A 154 -4.16 13.07 -16.11
C VAL A 154 -4.76 11.79 -16.71
N GLN A 155 -5.82 11.22 -16.13
CA GLN A 155 -6.51 10.05 -16.67
C GLN A 155 -7.33 10.36 -17.93
N ARG A 156 -7.62 11.64 -18.22
CA ARG A 156 -8.29 12.07 -19.46
C ARG A 156 -7.28 12.37 -20.57
N THR A 157 -6.13 12.93 -20.23
CA THR A 157 -5.14 13.42 -21.20
C THR A 157 -3.99 12.47 -21.46
N SER A 158 -3.87 11.37 -20.70
CA SER A 158 -2.81 10.37 -20.85
C SER A 158 -3.33 8.94 -20.84
N ARG A 159 -2.42 7.96 -21.05
CA ARG A 159 -2.70 6.52 -20.89
C ARG A 159 -2.67 6.05 -19.43
N ALA A 160 -2.73 6.98 -18.46
CA ALA A 160 -2.78 6.62 -17.05
C ALA A 160 -3.98 5.71 -16.77
N THR A 161 -3.73 4.58 -16.12
CA THR A 161 -4.76 3.60 -15.76
C THR A 161 -5.76 4.26 -14.79
N ALA A 162 -7.05 4.11 -15.07
CA ALA A 162 -8.13 4.66 -14.23
C ALA A 162 -8.57 3.69 -13.12
N VAL A 163 -7.77 2.64 -12.88
CA VAL A 163 -8.22 1.45 -12.18
C VAL A 163 -7.08 0.87 -11.36
N ASP A 164 -7.34 0.65 -10.07
CA ASP A 164 -6.40 0.03 -9.15
C ASP A 164 -6.84 -1.41 -8.89
N GLN A 165 -5.90 -2.34 -8.82
CA GLN A 165 -6.20 -3.67 -8.32
C GLN A 165 -6.27 -3.61 -6.80
N VAL A 166 -7.31 -4.23 -6.23
CA VAL A 166 -7.47 -4.34 -4.78
C VAL A 166 -7.42 -5.82 -4.43
N VAL A 167 -6.37 -6.23 -3.73
CA VAL A 167 -6.14 -7.64 -3.41
C VAL A 167 -6.14 -7.85 -1.91
N HIS A 168 -6.89 -8.86 -1.47
CA HIS A 168 -7.05 -9.21 -0.06
C HIS A 168 -6.26 -10.46 0.28
N PHE A 169 -5.46 -10.33 1.33
CA PHE A 169 -4.67 -11.38 1.90
C PHE A 169 -5.12 -11.64 3.33
N ARG A 170 -4.98 -12.89 3.76
CA ARG A 170 -5.21 -13.30 5.14
C ARG A 170 -3.94 -13.87 5.72
N ARG A 171 -3.59 -13.39 6.91
CA ARG A 171 -2.45 -13.87 7.66
C ARG A 171 -2.71 -15.31 8.11
N THR A 172 -1.87 -16.23 7.69
CA THR A 172 -2.08 -17.67 7.92
C THR A 172 -1.54 -18.17 9.26
N ARG A 173 -0.53 -17.51 9.82
CA ARG A 173 0.09 -17.82 11.10
C ARG A 173 0.55 -16.55 11.82
#